data_AF-A0A966J891-F1
#
_entry.id   AF-A0A966J891-F1
#
_cell.length_a   1.000
_cell.length_b   1.000
_cell.length_c   1.000
_cell.angle_alpha   90.00
_cell.angle_beta   90.00
_cell.angle_gamma   90.00
#
_symmetry.space_group_name_H-M   'P 1'
#
loop_
_entity.id
_entity.type
_entity.pdbx_description
1 polymer ?
#
loop_
_entity_poly.entity_id
_entity_poly.type
_entity_poly.pdbx_seq_one_letter_code
_entity_poly.pdbx_strand_id
1 'polypeptide(L)'
;MSAALWVLPPAGTLPAQPSAKVARATRVTRAPRIDGRLDEALWAGVRPIDDLVQRQPREGAAPTERSEIFIAYDDEALYIGARLHRVRPQEISRTFTRRDGFGNAERLNIIIDTQRDRRTAVGFGISAAGVRSDFRHTQDEEMRGRESQFDPVWNASAQLDSTGWTAETRILLRSRTRAGWAWTPNWASASSSRSTPR
;
A
#
# COMPACT_ATOMS: atom_id res chain seq x y z
N MET A 1 -6.86 -39.37 38.47
CA MET A 1 -5.89 -38.26 38.45
C MET A 1 -5.08 -38.42 37.17
N SER A 2 -5.24 -37.53 36.19
CA SER A 2 -4.46 -37.57 34.93
C SER A 2 -3.57 -36.34 34.86
N ALA A 3 -2.27 -36.55 34.76
CA ALA A 3 -1.28 -35.51 34.50
C ALA A 3 -0.95 -35.50 33.01
N ALA A 4 -0.99 -34.33 32.37
CA ALA A 4 -0.51 -34.13 31.01
C ALA A 4 0.81 -33.35 31.07
N LEU A 5 1.85 -33.93 30.46
CA LEU A 5 3.18 -33.35 30.33
C LEU A 5 3.20 -32.49 29.05
N TRP A 6 3.38 -31.18 29.19
CA TRP A 6 3.57 -30.27 28.06
C TRP A 6 5.07 -30.15 27.76
N VAL A 7 5.50 -30.68 26.62
CA VAL A 7 6.84 -30.40 26.08
C VAL A 7 6.74 -29.09 25.30
N LEU A 8 7.38 -28.04 25.82
CA LEU A 8 7.57 -26.79 25.08
C LEU A 8 8.57 -27.04 23.93
N PRO A 9 8.24 -26.69 22.67
CA PRO A 9 9.22 -26.75 21.60
C PRO A 9 10.35 -25.72 21.89
N PRO A 10 11.59 -26.01 21.48
CA PRO A 10 12.70 -25.07 21.65
C PRO A 10 12.36 -23.75 20.94
N ALA A 11 12.69 -22.63 21.59
CA ALA A 11 12.51 -21.30 21.05
C ALA A 11 13.20 -21.21 19.68
N GLY A 12 12.39 -21.26 18.63
CA GLY A 12 12.86 -21.09 17.27
C GLY A 12 13.52 -19.72 17.14
N THR A 13 14.75 -19.69 16.64
CA THR A 13 15.39 -18.46 16.19
C THR A 13 14.46 -17.80 15.18
N LEU A 14 13.86 -16.65 15.56
CA LEU A 14 13.11 -15.84 14.62
C LEU A 14 14.05 -15.54 13.43
N PRO A 15 13.63 -15.78 12.18
CA PRO A 15 14.47 -15.48 11.03
C PRO A 15 14.91 -14.02 11.12
N ALA A 16 16.20 -13.78 10.92
CA ALA A 16 16.77 -12.44 10.91
C ALA A 16 15.93 -11.55 9.99
N GLN A 17 15.45 -10.43 10.54
CA GLN A 17 14.61 -9.48 9.82
C GLN A 17 15.33 -9.11 8.52
N PRO A 18 14.73 -9.36 7.33
CA PRO A 18 15.38 -9.08 6.07
C PRO A 18 15.80 -7.61 6.05
N SER A 19 17.02 -7.34 5.59
CA SER A 19 17.56 -5.98 5.47
C SER A 19 16.53 -5.07 4.81
N ALA A 20 16.23 -3.92 5.41
CA ALA A 20 15.17 -3.03 4.95
C ALA A 20 15.34 -2.70 3.45
N LYS A 21 14.32 -3.01 2.65
CA LYS A 21 14.28 -2.61 1.23
C LYS A 21 14.26 -1.09 1.15
N VAL A 22 15.11 -0.53 0.29
CA VAL A 22 15.19 0.92 0.06
C VAL A 22 14.51 1.24 -1.26
N ALA A 23 13.41 1.99 -1.18
CA ALA A 23 12.75 2.59 -2.33
C ALA A 23 13.27 4.03 -2.53
N ARG A 24 13.46 4.46 -3.79
CA ARG A 24 13.87 5.83 -4.11
C ARG A 24 12.72 6.58 -4.77
N ALA A 25 12.34 7.71 -4.18
CA ALA A 25 11.41 8.65 -4.79
C ALA A 25 12.16 9.57 -5.76
N THR A 26 11.55 9.88 -6.90
CA THR A 26 12.12 10.80 -7.91
C THR A 26 11.52 12.19 -7.75
N ARG A 27 12.36 13.22 -7.65
CA ARG A 27 11.86 14.60 -7.62
C ARG A 27 11.38 15.01 -9.01
N VAL A 28 10.20 15.61 -9.09
CA VAL A 28 9.61 16.12 -10.35
C VAL A 28 9.35 17.62 -10.26
N THR A 29 9.28 18.29 -11.40
CA THR A 29 8.97 19.72 -11.51
C THR A 29 7.54 20.00 -11.95
N ARG A 30 6.84 18.97 -12.44
CA ARG A 30 5.44 19.06 -12.88
C ARG A 30 4.65 17.92 -12.27
N ALA A 31 3.58 18.25 -11.57
CA ALA A 31 2.65 17.28 -11.03
C ALA A 31 1.94 16.47 -12.15
N PRO A 32 1.70 15.16 -11.97
CA PRO A 32 0.79 14.40 -12.81
C PRO A 32 -0.66 14.86 -12.65
N ARG A 33 -1.50 14.58 -13.64
CA ARG A 33 -2.94 14.69 -13.48
C ARG A 33 -3.42 13.38 -12.86
N ILE A 34 -4.06 13.45 -11.70
CA ILE A 34 -4.55 12.25 -11.02
C ILE A 34 -5.84 11.76 -11.69
N ASP A 35 -5.69 11.01 -12.77
CA ASP A 35 -6.81 10.41 -13.52
C ASP A 35 -6.73 8.87 -13.58
N GLY A 36 -5.66 8.30 -13.03
CA GLY A 36 -5.43 6.88 -12.88
C GLY A 36 -4.72 6.28 -14.08
N ARG A 37 -4.23 7.08 -15.04
CA ARG A 37 -3.45 6.65 -16.19
C ARG A 37 -1.98 6.95 -15.92
N LEU A 38 -1.09 6.05 -16.32
CA LEU A 38 0.35 6.27 -16.17
C LEU A 38 0.95 6.76 -17.50
N ASP A 39 0.31 7.75 -18.13
CA ASP A 39 0.67 8.22 -19.48
C ASP A 39 1.48 9.52 -19.49
N GLU A 40 1.61 10.21 -18.36
CA GLU A 40 2.48 11.37 -18.25
C GLU A 40 3.97 10.99 -18.37
N ALA A 41 4.70 11.84 -19.08
CA ALA A 41 6.14 11.68 -19.32
C ALA A 41 6.98 11.52 -18.04
N LEU A 42 6.51 12.02 -16.88
CA LEU A 42 7.22 11.85 -15.63
C LEU A 42 7.34 10.37 -15.24
N TRP A 43 6.30 9.56 -15.49
CA TRP A 43 6.27 8.16 -15.07
C TRP A 43 7.33 7.32 -15.79
N ALA A 44 7.65 7.67 -17.05
CA ALA A 44 8.75 7.06 -17.80
C ALA A 44 10.14 7.35 -17.18
N GLY A 45 10.29 8.46 -16.45
CA GLY A 45 11.52 8.84 -15.77
C GLY A 45 11.64 8.29 -14.34
N VAL A 46 10.58 7.70 -13.79
CA VAL A 46 10.57 7.13 -12.44
C VAL A 46 10.90 5.65 -12.53
N ARG A 47 12.00 5.22 -11.90
CA ARG A 47 12.31 3.80 -11.78
C ARG A 47 11.26 3.11 -10.89
N PRO A 48 10.53 2.10 -11.39
CA PRO A 48 9.55 1.42 -10.56
C PRO A 48 10.22 0.54 -9.50
N ILE A 49 9.48 0.31 -8.42
CA ILE A 49 9.67 -0.80 -7.50
C ILE A 49 8.90 -1.98 -8.10
N ASP A 50 9.61 -3.02 -8.51
CA ASP A 50 9.06 -4.22 -9.15
C ASP A 50 9.47 -5.52 -8.44
N ASP A 51 10.33 -5.42 -7.42
CA ASP A 51 10.82 -6.53 -6.61
C ASP A 51 9.95 -6.80 -5.38
N LEU A 52 8.64 -6.62 -5.51
CA LEU A 52 7.69 -6.82 -4.40
C LEU A 52 7.73 -8.28 -3.90
N VAL A 53 7.36 -8.49 -2.64
CA VAL A 53 7.27 -9.84 -2.03
C VAL A 53 5.84 -10.13 -1.66
N GLN A 54 5.44 -11.39 -1.83
CA GLN A 54 4.10 -11.81 -1.48
C GLN A 54 3.96 -11.95 0.03
N ARG A 55 2.90 -11.38 0.60
CA ARG A 55 2.54 -11.57 2.01
C ARG A 55 1.62 -12.76 2.22
N GLN A 56 0.68 -12.97 1.29
CA GLN A 56 -0.32 -14.02 1.33
C GLN A 56 -0.57 -14.57 -0.09
N PRO A 57 -0.90 -15.86 -0.25
CA PRO A 57 -1.04 -16.88 0.81
C PRO A 57 0.30 -17.44 1.30
N ARG A 58 1.38 -17.26 0.54
CA ARG A 58 2.73 -17.70 0.91
C ARG A 58 3.61 -16.48 1.14
N GLU A 59 3.95 -16.23 2.39
CA GLU A 59 4.81 -15.12 2.80
C GLU A 59 6.23 -15.27 2.25
N GLY A 60 6.83 -14.18 1.80
CA GLY A 60 8.20 -14.11 1.28
C GLY A 60 8.39 -14.69 -0.14
N ALA A 61 7.37 -15.31 -0.73
CA ALA A 61 7.43 -15.83 -2.09
C ALA A 61 7.43 -14.68 -3.13
N ALA A 62 7.85 -15.01 -4.37
CA ALA A 62 7.64 -14.12 -5.51
C ALA A 62 6.13 -13.80 -5.68
N PRO A 63 5.77 -12.56 -6.05
CA PRO A 63 4.38 -12.20 -6.32
C PRO A 63 3.77 -13.08 -7.40
N THR A 64 2.55 -13.57 -7.16
CA THR A 64 1.78 -14.33 -8.15
C THR A 64 1.35 -13.46 -9.34
N GLU A 65 1.27 -12.15 -9.15
CA GLU A 65 1.02 -11.16 -10.20
C GLU A 65 2.04 -10.03 -10.11
N ARG A 66 2.57 -9.64 -11.27
CA ARG A 66 3.54 -8.55 -11.37
C ARG A 66 2.88 -7.24 -10.97
N SER A 67 3.60 -6.43 -10.22
CA SER A 67 3.16 -5.12 -9.80
C SER A 67 4.35 -4.16 -9.80
N GLU A 68 4.11 -2.93 -10.23
CA GLU A 68 5.12 -1.91 -10.40
C GLU A 68 4.64 -0.64 -9.69
N ILE A 69 5.43 -0.15 -8.74
CA ILE A 69 5.09 1.05 -7.95
C ILE A 69 6.07 2.16 -8.27
N PHE A 70 5.56 3.30 -8.68
CA PHE A 70 6.30 4.50 -9.02
C PHE A 70 6.15 5.51 -7.90
N ILE A 71 7.27 6.07 -7.43
CA ILE A 71 7.26 7.08 -6.37
C ILE A 71 7.92 8.35 -6.90
N ALA A 72 7.14 9.42 -6.95
CA ALA A 72 7.61 10.76 -7.31
C ALA A 72 7.19 11.77 -6.24
N TYR A 73 7.86 12.92 -6.18
CA TYR A 73 7.49 13.99 -5.26
C TYR A 73 7.92 15.35 -5.78
N ASP A 74 7.27 16.40 -5.29
CA ASP A 74 7.71 17.77 -5.41
C ASP A 74 7.65 18.47 -4.04
N ASP A 75 7.67 19.81 -4.02
CA ASP A 75 7.64 20.58 -2.79
C ASP A 75 6.25 20.60 -2.11
N GLU A 76 5.22 20.12 -2.80
CA GLU A 76 3.83 20.11 -2.32
C GLU A 76 3.34 18.72 -1.93
N ALA A 77 3.66 17.71 -2.74
CA ALA A 77 3.01 16.41 -2.64
C ALA A 77 3.94 15.23 -2.94
N LEU A 78 3.54 14.09 -2.37
CA LEU A 78 3.98 12.76 -2.76
C LEU A 78 3.01 12.22 -3.82
N TYR A 79 3.57 11.68 -4.89
CA TYR A 79 2.85 11.04 -5.98
C TYR A 79 3.19 9.56 -6.02
N ILE A 80 2.16 8.72 -5.99
CA ILE A 80 2.32 7.27 -6.15
C ILE A 80 1.55 6.83 -7.38
N GLY A 81 2.28 6.30 -8.36
CA GLY A 81 1.72 5.59 -9.50
C GLY A 81 1.83 4.09 -9.26
N ALA A 82 0.87 3.30 -9.73
CA ALA A 82 0.91 1.85 -9.62
C ALA A 82 0.37 1.20 -10.87
N ARG A 83 1.11 0.20 -11.39
CA ARG A 83 0.64 -0.74 -12.40
C ARG A 83 0.50 -2.11 -11.76
N LEU A 84 -0.71 -2.64 -11.75
CA LEU A 84 -1.08 -3.87 -11.07
C LEU A 84 -1.59 -4.86 -12.13
N HIS A 85 -0.72 -5.75 -12.58
CA HIS A 85 -1.04 -6.70 -13.63
C HIS A 85 -1.94 -7.81 -13.09
N ARG A 86 -2.81 -8.34 -13.95
CA ARG A 86 -3.66 -9.49 -13.67
C ARG A 86 -3.65 -10.44 -14.84
N VAL A 87 -3.45 -11.72 -14.56
CA VAL A 87 -3.52 -12.77 -15.60
C VAL A 87 -4.94 -12.85 -16.18
N ARG A 88 -5.95 -12.59 -15.35
CA ARG A 88 -7.37 -12.58 -15.73
C ARG A 88 -8.01 -11.25 -15.32
N PRO A 89 -7.79 -10.15 -16.07
CA PRO A 89 -8.29 -8.81 -15.70
C PRO A 89 -9.82 -8.73 -15.57
N GLN A 90 -10.55 -9.62 -16.23
CA GLN A 90 -12.01 -9.72 -16.15
C GLN A 90 -12.48 -10.17 -14.76
N GLU A 91 -11.61 -10.78 -13.96
CA GLU A 91 -11.90 -11.25 -12.59
C GLU A 91 -11.57 -10.20 -11.52
N ILE A 92 -11.11 -9.01 -11.90
CA ILE A 92 -10.84 -7.93 -10.96
C ILE A 92 -12.15 -7.55 -10.25
N SER A 93 -12.22 -7.88 -8.97
CA SER A 93 -13.38 -7.63 -8.13
C SER A 93 -13.52 -6.14 -7.82
N ARG A 94 -14.71 -5.61 -8.10
CA ARG A 94 -15.08 -4.19 -7.89
C ARG A 94 -16.18 -4.02 -6.84
N THR A 95 -16.63 -5.11 -6.24
CA THR A 95 -17.84 -5.12 -5.41
C THR A 95 -17.54 -4.75 -3.97
N PHE A 96 -18.26 -3.73 -3.47
CA PHE A 96 -18.30 -3.36 -2.06
C PHE A 96 -19.53 -3.98 -1.42
N THR A 97 -19.36 -4.77 -0.37
CA THR A 97 -20.49 -5.21 0.46
C THR A 97 -20.74 -4.15 1.54
N ARG A 98 -22.01 -3.72 1.70
CA ARG A 98 -22.43 -2.72 2.69
C ARG A 98 -22.08 -3.09 4.15
N ARG A 99 -21.73 -4.36 4.42
CA ARG A 99 -21.58 -4.88 5.78
C ARG A 99 -20.13 -4.89 6.30
N ASP A 100 -19.11 -4.88 5.43
CA ASP A 100 -17.74 -5.20 5.86
C ASP A 100 -16.68 -4.13 5.55
N GLY A 101 -16.97 -3.10 4.74
CA GLY A 101 -15.93 -2.18 4.23
C GLY A 101 -14.98 -2.89 3.25
N PHE A 102 -14.62 -2.22 2.14
CA PHE A 102 -13.86 -2.76 0.98
C PHE A 102 -14.26 -4.12 0.37
N GLY A 103 -15.08 -4.96 1.01
CA GLY A 103 -15.47 -6.29 0.54
C GLY A 103 -14.29 -7.11 -0.01
N ASN A 104 -14.57 -7.83 -1.10
CA ASN A 104 -13.56 -8.54 -1.89
C ASN A 104 -12.92 -7.66 -2.96
N ALA A 105 -13.05 -6.33 -2.88
CA ALA A 105 -12.54 -5.44 -3.90
C ALA A 105 -11.01 -5.46 -3.90
N GLU A 106 -10.44 -5.55 -5.10
CA GLU A 106 -9.01 -5.43 -5.27
C GLU A 106 -8.58 -3.99 -4.93
N ARG A 107 -7.47 -3.84 -4.21
CA ARG A 107 -6.99 -2.55 -3.73
C ARG A 107 -5.47 -2.47 -3.64
N LEU A 108 -4.99 -1.24 -3.75
CA LEU A 108 -3.66 -0.79 -3.37
C LEU A 108 -3.76 -0.09 -2.02
N ASN A 109 -2.94 -0.50 -1.06
CA ASN A 109 -2.75 0.20 0.21
C ASN A 109 -1.33 0.79 0.24
N ILE A 110 -1.23 2.07 0.53
CA ILE A 110 0.01 2.82 0.75
C ILE A 110 0.01 3.20 2.21
N ILE A 111 0.96 2.71 2.98
CA ILE A 111 1.08 3.01 4.40
C ILE A 111 2.43 3.71 4.58
N ILE A 112 2.47 4.77 5.39
CA ILE A 112 3.65 5.62 5.58
C ILE A 112 3.78 5.97 7.07
N ASP A 113 4.89 5.61 7.69
CA ASP A 113 5.31 6.06 9.02
C ASP A 113 6.12 7.31 8.76
N THR A 114 5.42 8.40 8.92
CA THR A 114 5.95 9.72 8.69
C THR A 114 6.91 10.13 9.81
N GLN A 115 6.84 9.54 11.03
CA GLN A 115 7.65 9.92 12.21
C GLN A 115 8.92 9.07 12.33
N ARG A 116 8.96 7.96 11.59
CA ARG A 116 9.96 6.91 11.72
C ARG A 116 10.01 6.31 13.13
N ASP A 117 8.90 6.34 13.84
CA ASP A 117 8.77 5.81 15.21
C ASP A 117 8.48 4.30 15.24
N ARG A 118 8.23 3.68 14.05
CA ARG A 118 7.85 2.28 13.85
C ARG A 118 6.60 1.87 14.63
N ARG A 119 5.76 2.83 14.97
CA ARG A 119 4.59 2.64 15.82
C ARG A 119 3.35 3.33 15.26
N THR A 120 3.51 4.49 14.65
CA THR A 120 2.42 5.24 14.03
C THR A 120 2.59 5.26 12.53
N ALA A 121 1.47 5.27 11.81
CA ALA A 121 1.49 5.39 10.36
C ALA A 121 0.19 5.97 9.84
N VAL A 122 0.24 6.54 8.65
CA VAL A 122 -0.94 6.94 7.87
C VAL A 122 -1.10 6.01 6.69
N GLY A 123 -2.33 5.56 6.44
CA GLY A 123 -2.69 4.66 5.36
C GLY A 123 -3.59 5.36 4.34
N PHE A 124 -3.36 5.08 3.07
CA PHE A 124 -4.14 5.53 1.92
C PHE A 124 -4.45 4.30 1.05
N GLY A 125 -5.73 4.00 0.89
CA GLY A 125 -6.22 2.85 0.14
C GLY A 125 -7.02 3.30 -1.08
N ILE A 126 -6.72 2.75 -2.25
CA ILE A 126 -7.55 2.88 -3.45
C ILE A 126 -7.89 1.52 -4.03
N SER A 127 -9.16 1.30 -4.31
CA SER A 127 -9.62 0.10 -5.00
C SER A 127 -9.52 0.22 -6.53
N ALA A 128 -9.54 -0.90 -7.23
CA ALA A 128 -9.66 -0.92 -8.69
C ALA A 128 -10.95 -0.26 -9.21
N ALA A 129 -11.95 -0.07 -8.35
CA ALA A 129 -13.18 0.65 -8.65
C ALA A 129 -13.10 2.17 -8.36
N GLY A 130 -11.94 2.68 -7.93
CA GLY A 130 -11.73 4.10 -7.61
C GLY A 130 -12.24 4.53 -6.23
N VAL A 131 -12.78 3.63 -5.42
CA VAL A 131 -13.15 3.94 -4.03
C VAL A 131 -11.89 4.12 -3.18
N ARG A 132 -11.88 5.20 -2.41
CA ARG A 132 -10.79 5.63 -1.52
C ARG A 132 -11.08 5.26 -0.07
N SER A 133 -10.03 5.02 0.70
CA SER A 133 -10.04 5.07 2.16
C SER A 133 -8.73 5.58 2.69
N ASP A 134 -8.78 6.02 3.94
CA ASP A 134 -7.60 6.38 4.69
C ASP A 134 -7.83 6.03 6.17
N PHE A 135 -6.72 5.92 6.88
CA PHE A 135 -6.72 5.56 8.29
C PHE A 135 -5.40 6.00 8.92
N ARG A 136 -5.40 6.16 10.24
CA ARG A 136 -4.18 6.34 11.03
C ARG A 136 -3.98 5.13 11.95
N HIS A 137 -2.81 4.51 11.89
CA HIS A 137 -2.33 3.60 12.93
C HIS A 137 -1.79 4.43 14.10
N THR A 138 -2.32 4.17 15.31
CA THR A 138 -1.85 4.80 16.56
C THR A 138 -0.85 3.93 17.33
N GLN A 139 -0.72 2.67 16.91
CA GLN A 139 0.18 1.68 17.49
C GLN A 139 0.60 0.66 16.44
N ASP A 140 1.64 -0.10 16.74
CA ASP A 140 2.18 -1.17 15.89
C ASP A 140 1.27 -2.40 15.93
N GLU A 141 0.08 -2.24 15.34
CA GLU A 141 -0.91 -3.31 15.23
C GLU A 141 -1.69 -3.16 13.91
N GLU A 142 -1.69 -4.23 13.11
CA GLU A 142 -2.23 -4.19 11.75
C GLU A 142 -3.77 -4.06 11.73
N MET A 143 -4.47 -4.76 12.61
CA MET A 143 -5.93 -4.93 12.56
C MET A 143 -6.69 -4.10 13.61
N ARG A 144 -6.08 -3.85 14.77
CA ARG A 144 -6.68 -3.05 15.85
C ARG A 144 -5.81 -1.80 16.04
N GLY A 145 -6.42 -0.67 16.42
CA GLY A 145 -5.70 0.61 16.51
C GLY A 145 -5.66 1.44 15.20
N ARG A 146 -6.60 1.19 14.27
CA ARG A 146 -6.85 2.09 13.14
C ARG A 146 -7.91 3.13 13.52
N GLU A 147 -7.56 4.40 13.43
CA GLU A 147 -8.51 5.50 13.49
C GLU A 147 -9.02 5.79 12.07
N SER A 148 -10.28 5.45 11.80
CA SER A 148 -10.95 5.69 10.52
C SER A 148 -11.54 7.10 10.38
N GLN A 149 -11.48 7.90 11.45
CA GLN A 149 -11.90 9.31 11.45
C GLN A 149 -10.80 10.27 10.99
N PHE A 150 -9.58 9.75 10.83
CA PHE A 150 -8.53 10.47 10.11
C PHE A 150 -9.04 10.73 8.69
N ASP A 151 -8.92 11.96 8.20
CA ASP A 151 -9.43 12.39 6.88
C ASP A 151 -8.46 13.45 6.30
N PRO A 152 -7.31 13.04 5.76
CA PRO A 152 -6.34 13.94 5.16
C PRO A 152 -6.84 14.45 3.80
N VAL A 153 -6.25 15.55 3.32
CA VAL A 153 -6.52 16.01 1.94
C VAL A 153 -5.61 15.26 0.98
N TRP A 154 -6.20 14.38 0.17
CA TRP A 154 -5.50 13.62 -0.87
C TRP A 154 -6.45 13.27 -2.03
N ASN A 155 -5.87 13.03 -3.21
CA ASN A 155 -6.60 12.61 -4.41
C ASN A 155 -6.09 11.27 -4.88
N ALA A 156 -6.96 10.45 -5.46
CA ALA A 156 -6.56 9.23 -6.14
C ALA A 156 -7.58 8.84 -7.21
N SER A 157 -7.09 8.18 -8.26
CA SER A 157 -7.91 7.64 -9.34
C SER A 157 -7.36 6.30 -9.79
N ALA A 158 -8.23 5.45 -10.34
CA ALA A 158 -7.89 4.13 -10.85
C ALA A 158 -8.52 3.90 -12.23
N GLN A 159 -7.81 3.18 -13.10
CA GLN A 159 -8.28 2.79 -14.42
C GLN A 159 -8.02 1.31 -14.65
N LEU A 160 -8.99 0.59 -15.22
CA LEU A 160 -8.78 -0.78 -15.67
C LEU A 160 -8.37 -0.79 -17.14
N ASP A 161 -7.58 -1.78 -17.50
CA ASP A 161 -7.22 -2.04 -18.89
C ASP A 161 -7.16 -3.55 -19.19
N SER A 162 -6.70 -3.89 -20.39
CA SER A 162 -6.62 -5.27 -20.89
C SER A 162 -5.62 -6.15 -20.17
N THR A 163 -4.80 -5.62 -19.27
CA THR A 163 -3.73 -6.36 -18.58
C THR A 163 -3.85 -6.28 -17.06
N GLY A 164 -4.80 -5.51 -16.54
CA GLY A 164 -4.95 -5.29 -15.11
C GLY A 164 -5.57 -3.93 -14.82
N TRP A 165 -4.93 -3.17 -13.95
CA TRP A 165 -5.35 -1.82 -13.63
C TRP A 165 -4.18 -0.94 -13.19
N THR A 166 -4.41 0.36 -13.26
CA THR A 166 -3.50 1.41 -12.80
C THR A 166 -4.16 2.25 -11.73
N ALA A 167 -3.34 2.82 -10.86
CA ALA A 167 -3.75 3.81 -9.89
C ALA A 167 -2.74 4.95 -9.82
N GLU A 168 -3.26 6.14 -9.54
CA GLU A 168 -2.46 7.31 -9.22
C GLU A 168 -2.98 7.94 -7.95
N THR A 169 -2.07 8.45 -7.12
CA THR A 169 -2.40 9.16 -5.90
C THR A 169 -1.57 10.44 -5.79
N ARG A 170 -2.17 11.48 -5.21
CA ARG A 170 -1.51 12.71 -4.76
C ARG A 170 -1.79 12.91 -3.29
N ILE A 171 -0.76 12.80 -2.47
CA ILE A 171 -0.81 12.97 -1.02
C ILE A 171 -0.08 14.27 -0.68
N LEU A 172 -0.79 15.26 -0.14
CA LEU A 172 -0.17 16.54 0.23
C LEU A 172 0.80 16.35 1.41
N LEU A 173 2.04 16.82 1.27
CA LEU A 173 3.06 16.78 2.33
C LEU A 173 2.69 17.71 3.49
N ARG A 174 1.99 18.81 3.17
CA ARG A 174 1.32 19.67 4.15
C ARG A 174 -0.13 19.24 4.29
N SER A 175 -0.38 17.99 4.65
CA SER A 175 -1.66 17.70 5.30
C SER A 175 -1.69 18.59 6.55
N ARG A 176 -2.76 19.37 6.73
CA ARG A 176 -2.87 20.37 7.79
C ARG A 176 -3.09 19.66 9.14
N THR A 177 -2.11 18.88 9.56
CA THR A 177 -1.96 18.36 10.92
C THR A 177 -0.75 19.04 11.53
N ARG A 178 -0.98 19.70 12.66
CA ARG A 178 -0.09 20.63 13.33
C ARG A 178 1.12 19.90 13.94
N ALA A 179 2.17 19.68 13.16
CA ALA A 179 3.55 19.43 13.60
C ALA A 179 4.45 19.44 12.36
N GLY A 180 5.66 19.99 12.43
CA GLY A 180 6.63 19.94 11.34
C GLY A 180 7.24 18.55 11.17
N TRP A 181 7.47 18.12 9.93
CA TRP A 181 8.02 16.79 9.64
C TRP A 181 9.27 16.91 8.76
N ALA A 182 10.37 16.30 9.22
CA ALA A 182 11.56 16.05 8.41
C ALA A 182 11.42 14.66 7.77
N TRP A 183 11.52 14.59 6.44
CA TRP A 183 11.25 13.37 5.67
C TRP A 183 12.55 12.61 5.34
N THR A 184 12.57 11.30 5.60
CA THR A 184 13.46 10.34 4.94
C THR A 184 12.61 9.16 4.43
N PRO A 185 12.36 9.02 3.12
CA PRO A 185 11.53 7.94 2.60
C PRO A 185 12.22 6.60 2.81
N ASN A 186 11.56 5.67 3.50
CA ASN A 186 12.12 4.34 3.68
C ASN A 186 11.06 3.26 3.95
N TRP A 187 9.95 3.22 3.19
CA TRP A 187 9.11 2.02 3.01
C TRP A 187 7.80 2.30 2.25
N ALA A 188 7.32 1.31 1.50
CA ALA A 188 5.93 1.17 1.03
C ALA A 188 5.62 -0.33 0.94
N SER A 189 4.54 -0.81 1.57
CA SER A 189 4.07 -2.19 1.44
C SER A 189 2.79 -2.23 0.62
N ALA A 190 2.87 -2.64 -0.65
CA ALA A 190 1.70 -2.96 -1.45
C ALA A 190 1.27 -4.41 -1.14
N SER A 191 0.05 -4.61 -0.63
CA SER A 191 -0.55 -5.94 -0.48
C SER A 191 -1.82 -6.03 -1.31
N SER A 192 -1.86 -6.96 -2.26
CA SER A 192 -3.09 -7.37 -2.94
C SER A 192 -3.67 -8.56 -2.18
N SER A 193 -4.72 -8.36 -1.39
CA SER A 193 -5.41 -9.47 -0.70
C SER A 193 -6.41 -10.15 -1.64
N ARG A 194 -6.32 -11.47 -1.76
CA ARG A 194 -7.37 -12.32 -2.33
C ARG A 194 -8.18 -12.87 -1.14
N SER A 195 -9.45 -12.51 -1.03
CA SER A 195 -10.37 -13.19 -0.11
C SER A 195 -10.91 -14.43 -0.80
N THR A 196 -10.57 -15.61 -0.27
CA THR A 196 -11.20 -16.86 -0.69
C THR A 196 -12.62 -16.88 -0.13
N PRO A 197 -13.68 -17.10 -0.94
CA PRO A 197 -15.00 -17.39 -0.40
C PRO A 197 -14.94 -18.73 0.35
N ARG A 198 -15.64 -18.83 1.49
CA ARG A 198 -15.94 -20.12 2.13
C ARG A 198 -16.99 -20.87 1.35
#